data_AF-A0AAU6VL62-F1
#
_entry.id   AF-A0AAU6VL62-F1
#
_cell.length_a   1.000
_cell.length_b   1.000
_cell.length_c   1.000
_cell.angle_alpha   90.00
_cell.angle_beta   90.00
_cell.angle_gamma   90.00
#
_symmetry.space_group_name_H-M   'P 1'
#
loop_
_entity.id
_entity.type
_entity.pdbx_description
1 polymer ?
#
loop_
_entity_poly.entity_id
_entity_poly.type
_entity_poly.pdbx_seq_one_letter_code
_entity_poly.pdbx_strand_id
1 'polypeptide(L)' 'MFEEDGIDHRSNDFKSMLENKIEEPVIIGNSHQDGMALWDGVHRLAAAFATGRTLPAFVGTRIPLPHAFD' A
#
# COMPACT_ATOMS: atom_id res chain seq x y z
N MET A 1 -23.12 16.84 -10.80
CA MET A 1 -21.88 16.95 -11.59
C MET A 1 -20.74 16.79 -10.60
N PHE A 2 -20.31 15.56 -10.33
CA PHE A 2 -19.38 15.19 -9.24
C PHE A 2 -18.45 14.05 -9.67
N GLU A 3 -18.08 13.96 -10.95
CA GLU A 3 -17.39 12.76 -11.48
C GLU A 3 -16.07 13.03 -12.23
N GLU A 4 -15.78 14.26 -12.68
CA GLU A 4 -14.49 14.55 -13.36
C GLU A 4 -13.34 14.83 -12.36
N ASP A 5 -13.57 15.62 -11.32
CA ASP A 5 -12.50 16.06 -10.40
C ASP A 5 -11.79 14.91 -9.65
N GLY A 6 -12.53 13.84 -9.34
CA GLY A 6 -12.00 12.72 -8.56
C GLY A 6 -11.11 11.76 -9.34
N ILE A 7 -11.26 11.68 -10.66
CA ILE A 7 -10.40 10.84 -11.51
C ILE A 7 -9.11 11.59 -11.83
N ASP A 8 -9.21 12.87 -12.18
CA ASP A 8 -8.05 13.70 -12.50
C ASP A 8 -7.12 13.87 -11.30
N HIS A 9 -7.68 14.04 -10.09
CA HIS A 9 -6.89 14.11 -8.88
C HIS A 9 -6.08 12.82 -8.64
N ARG A 10 -6.72 11.65 -8.72
CA ARG A 10 -6.03 10.35 -8.55
C ARG A 10 -4.98 10.09 -9.64
N SER A 11 -5.23 10.52 -10.86
CA SER A 11 -4.29 10.42 -11.99
C SER A 11 -3.05 11.29 -11.74
N ASN A 12 -3.25 12.52 -11.27
CA ASN A 12 -2.15 13.44 -10.96
C ASN A 12 -1.31 12.96 -9.78
N ASP A 13 -1.94 12.41 -8.74
CA ASP A 13 -1.23 11.82 -7.60
C ASP A 13 -0.35 10.66 -8.04
N PHE A 14 -0.87 9.77 -8.91
CA PHE A 14 -0.10 8.66 -9.43
C PHE A 14 1.09 9.11 -10.31
N LYS A 15 0.89 10.09 -11.19
CA LYS A 15 1.98 10.68 -11.99
C LYS A 15 3.06 11.27 -11.09
N SER A 16 2.66 12.01 -10.04
CA SER A 16 3.59 12.55 -9.06
C SER A 16 4.43 11.45 -8.40
N MET A 17 3.85 10.29 -8.08
CA MET A 17 4.59 9.14 -7.51
C MET A 17 5.61 8.52 -8.49
N LEU A 18 5.35 8.56 -9.80
CA LEU A 18 6.29 8.06 -10.81
C LEU A 18 7.51 8.98 -10.94
N GLU A 19 7.29 10.29 -10.87
CA GLU A 19 8.33 11.30 -11.05
C GLU A 19 9.15 11.48 -9.76
N ASN A 20 8.48 11.57 -8.62
CA ASN A 20 9.07 11.92 -7.32
C ASN A 20 9.37 10.71 -6.44
N LYS A 21 10.19 10.91 -5.40
CA LYS A 21 10.42 9.88 -4.38
C LYS A 21 9.12 9.64 -3.61
N ILE A 22 8.75 8.37 -3.44
CA ILE A 22 7.62 7.96 -2.61
C ILE A 22 8.11 7.86 -1.17
N GLU A 23 7.64 8.75 -0.30
CA GLU A 23 8.08 8.82 1.11
C GLU A 23 7.18 8.02 2.05
N GLU A 24 5.90 7.90 1.72
CA GLU A 24 4.93 7.18 2.53
C GLU A 24 5.14 5.66 2.42
N PRO A 25 5.16 4.93 3.54
CA PRO A 25 5.32 3.49 3.53
C PRO A 25 4.08 2.77 3.01
N VAL A 26 4.29 1.57 2.48
CA VAL A 26 3.20 0.59 2.24
C VAL A 26 2.93 -0.22 3.50
N ILE A 27 1.73 -0.78 3.62
CA ILE A 27 1.40 -1.69 4.73
C ILE A 27 1.26 -3.10 4.16
N ILE A 28 2.07 -4.01 4.66
CA ILE A 28 2.00 -5.44 4.34
C ILE A 28 1.58 -6.16 5.62
N GLY A 29 0.46 -6.86 5.58
CA GLY A 29 -0.06 -7.59 6.72
C GLY A 29 -0.23 -9.07 6.43
N ASN A 30 -0.45 -9.86 7.47
CA ASN A 30 -0.73 -11.28 7.32
C ASN A 30 -2.07 -11.49 6.58
N SER A 31 -2.08 -12.33 5.55
CA SER A 31 -3.31 -12.78 4.87
C SER A 31 -3.54 -14.25 5.21
N HIS A 32 -4.77 -14.56 5.63
CA HIS A 32 -5.20 -15.93 5.91
C HIS A 32 -4.98 -16.90 4.75
N GLN A 33 -4.95 -16.42 3.51
CA GLN A 33 -4.83 -17.24 2.31
C GLN A 33 -3.39 -17.26 1.75
N ASP A 34 -2.66 -16.16 1.87
CA ASP A 34 -1.41 -15.96 1.10
C ASP A 34 -0.17 -15.74 1.97
N GLY A 35 -0.31 -15.90 3.30
CA GLY A 35 0.76 -15.60 4.26
C GLY A 35 0.91 -14.10 4.48
N MET A 36 1.36 -13.34 3.48
CA MET A 36 1.47 -11.88 3.53
C MET A 36 0.76 -11.25 2.33
N ALA A 37 -0.01 -10.19 2.57
CA ALA A 37 -0.66 -9.41 1.52
C ALA A 37 -0.51 -7.90 1.76
N LEU A 38 -0.59 -7.13 0.68
CA LEU A 38 -0.65 -5.67 0.76
C LEU A 38 -2.00 -5.23 1.31
N TRP A 39 -1.97 -4.46 2.39
CA TRP A 39 -3.16 -3.89 3.02
C TRP A 39 -3.39 -2.43 2.62
N ASP A 40 -2.30 -1.68 2.41
CA ASP A 40 -2.36 -0.28 1.98
C ASP A 40 -1.19 0.07 1.03
N GLY A 41 -1.44 1.04 0.16
CA GLY A 41 -0.44 1.61 -0.72
C GLY A 41 -0.34 0.91 -2.09
N VAL A 42 -1.46 0.41 -2.63
CA VAL A 42 -1.52 -0.25 -3.96
C VAL A 42 -0.88 0.63 -5.05
N HIS A 43 -1.24 1.92 -5.11
CA HIS A 43 -0.69 2.84 -6.12
C HIS A 43 0.80 3.13 -5.89
N ARG A 44 1.23 3.26 -4.63
CA ARG A 44 2.65 3.43 -4.28
C ARG A 44 3.45 2.21 -4.73
N LEU A 45 2.96 1.01 -4.41
CA LEU A 45 3.57 -0.25 -4.83
C LEU A 45 3.65 -0.35 -6.36
N ALA A 46 2.57 -0.03 -7.07
CA ALA A 46 2.54 -0.04 -8.53
C ALA A 46 3.55 0.96 -9.14
N ALA A 47 3.64 2.17 -8.59
CA ALA A 47 4.62 3.17 -9.03
C ALA A 47 6.07 2.72 -8.77
N ALA A 48 6.33 2.10 -7.62
CA ALA A 48 7.64 1.54 -7.31
C ALA A 48 8.03 0.39 -8.26
N PHE A 49 7.10 -0.50 -8.59
CA PHE A 49 7.31 -1.53 -9.60
C PHE A 49 7.63 -0.93 -10.97
N ALA A 50 6.86 0.07 -11.41
CA ALA A 50 7.07 0.73 -12.70
C ALA A 50 8.41 1.47 -12.79
N THR A 51 8.91 1.99 -11.66
CA THR A 51 10.14 2.79 -11.60
C THR A 51 11.37 2.01 -11.14
N GLY A 52 11.22 0.73 -10.75
CA GLY A 52 12.30 -0.08 -10.19
C GLY A 52 12.83 0.43 -8.85
N ARG A 53 12.03 1.19 -8.10
CA ARG A 53 12.41 1.80 -6.81
C ARG A 53 11.99 0.92 -5.65
N THR A 54 12.75 0.97 -4.55
CA THR A 54 12.38 0.34 -3.28
C THR A 54 11.47 1.25 -2.47
N LEU A 55 10.50 0.67 -1.74
CA LEU A 55 9.61 1.41 -0.83
C LEU A 55 9.88 1.07 0.63
N PRO A 56 9.70 2.04 1.54
CA PRO A 56 9.54 1.71 2.95
C PRO A 56 8.25 0.93 3.16
N ALA A 57 8.26 -0.05 4.07
CA ALA A 57 7.10 -0.89 4.37
C ALA A 57 6.95 -1.11 5.87
N PHE A 58 5.72 -0.99 6.38
CA PHE A 58 5.34 -1.54 7.67
C PHE A 58 4.85 -2.96 7.49
N VAL A 59 5.51 -3.90 8.16
CA VAL A 59 5.17 -5.33 8.09
C VAL A 59 4.52 -5.75 9.41
N GLY A 60 3.21 -5.96 9.38
CA GLY A 60 2.44 -6.45 10.51
C GLY A 60 2.19 -7.95 10.40
N THR A 61 2.44 -8.71 11.45
CA THR A 61 2.04 -10.12 11.53
C THR A 61 1.01 -10.31 12.64
N ARG A 62 0.14 -11.30 12.50
CA ARG A 62 -0.79 -11.69 13.56
C ARG A 62 0.03 -12.17 14.75
N ILE A 63 -0.02 -11.46 15.87
CA ILE A 63 0.46 -11.96 17.15
C ILE A 63 -0.59 -12.97 17.61
N PRO A 64 -0.24 -14.26 17.81
CA PRO A 64 -1.15 -15.19 18.47
C PRO A 64 -1.46 -14.58 19.83
N LEU A 65 -2.70 -14.16 20.05
CA LEU A 65 -3.15 -13.94 21.41
C LEU A 65 -3.00 -15.30 22.10
N PRO A 66 -2.34 -15.38 23.27
CA PRO A 66 -2.32 -16.60 24.04
C PRO A 66 -3.75 -17.10 24.14
N HIS A 67 -3.97 -18.38 23.83
CA HIS A 67 -5.28 -19.01 23.92
C HIS A 67 -5.95 -18.63 25.25
N ALA A 68 -7.20 -18.18 25.14
CA ALA A 68 -8.26 -18.32 26.13
C ALA A 68 -7.95 -17.84 27.56
N PHE A 69 -8.58 -16.73 27.96
CA PHE A 69 -9.26 -16.79 29.25
C PHE A 69 -10.43 -17.75 29.04
N ASP A 70 -10.24 -19.01 29.46
CA ASP A 70 -11.36 -19.90 29.77
C ASP A 70 -12.25 -19.28 30.85
#